data_AF-A0A1C6KCF0-F1
#
_entry.id   AF-A0A1C6KCF0-F1
#
_cell.length_a   1.000
_cell.length_b   1.000
_cell.length_c   1.000
_cell.angle_alpha   90.00
_cell.angle_beta   90.00
_cell.angle_gamma   90.00
#
_symmetry.space_group_name_H-M   'P 1'
#
loop_
_entity.id
_entity.type
_entity.pdbx_description
1 polymer ?
#
loop_
_entity_poly.entity_id
_entity_poly.type
_entity_poly.pdbx_seq_one_letter_code
_entity_poly.pdbx_strand_id
1 'polypeptide(L)'
;MVYPFGYGLSYTTFEQKLKSVDVAIGGEGTAVVDVTNTGDVAGSSAVELYVQAPYTEGGIEKAAVQLLDFGKTKVLEPGETETVTITFDPQYMASYDEDAVKENGTQGAWVLDAGDYYFAVGNGAHEALNNILAKKTGSTDNLIAINEDENITADNAIVWNLGEKNQETYSVGVENALQDADINNFIENTVEYTTRSDWSKGWTPVEAITPTEEMMVGLTNNTYSLTENSDYNEVWGADNGLQLADFILTDENGNTTGVLAYDDPQWDQLLDQVTLDEAINFVEAGGDDFENIDSIGYPRTYANDGPIGFVRDQVPGYFVKWNKTNSDEPTYVAEEDEYSGYGMAGMPTEPVVAATFNKELVQREGEIFGEDSLWSNIASILGPGLNNHRTPYCGRNHEYYSEDSMLTNLMGVAVCTGGTSKGLMMTPKHFAFNNMELNRSGLSTFMTEQAGREMELRGFQGAMQKNVAKGIMTAFNRVGTVFAGADEGVQTQIARNEWGYTGWIVTDMINGADYMNWKDSLLGGGGTMLSNPTTYEDTEWGAMTSDKNMKKIKADSLFQHKMKEILKTYVYTTAQSNAMNGISAGTQIVYVNTWWQNLIVGIKYAFGALTVILVVLYLVSLKKNGKEKE
;
A
#
# COMPACT_ATOMS: atom_id res chain seq x y z
N MET A 1 22.06 6.50 -23.87
CA MET A 1 21.12 5.39 -23.61
C MET A 1 21.59 4.20 -24.43
N VAL A 2 21.57 2.97 -23.89
CA VAL A 2 21.92 1.74 -24.66
C VAL A 2 20.66 0.96 -25.02
N TYR A 3 19.76 0.77 -24.05
CA TYR A 3 18.41 0.24 -24.26
C TYR A 3 17.42 1.15 -23.54
N PRO A 4 16.45 1.75 -24.24
CA PRO A 4 15.47 2.64 -23.62
C PRO A 4 14.41 1.85 -22.84
N PHE A 5 13.68 2.54 -21.96
CA PHE A 5 12.49 2.00 -21.29
C PHE A 5 11.50 1.41 -22.30
N GLY A 6 10.92 0.25 -21.98
CA GLY A 6 9.97 -0.49 -22.82
C GLY A 6 10.60 -1.32 -23.95
N TYR A 7 11.89 -1.11 -24.27
CA TYR A 7 12.52 -1.80 -25.39
C TYR A 7 12.58 -3.32 -25.21
N GLY A 8 12.15 -4.05 -26.23
CA GLY A 8 12.25 -5.50 -26.30
C GLY A 8 12.40 -6.01 -27.72
N LEU A 9 13.08 -7.15 -27.87
CA LEU A 9 13.19 -7.87 -29.14
C LEU A 9 12.33 -9.13 -29.13
N SER A 10 12.05 -9.65 -30.32
CA SER A 10 11.42 -10.95 -30.53
C SER A 10 12.17 -11.75 -31.59
N TYR A 11 11.90 -13.06 -31.64
CA TYR A 11 12.39 -13.93 -32.73
C TYR A 11 11.59 -13.73 -34.03
N THR A 12 10.50 -12.96 -33.98
CA THR A 12 9.75 -12.47 -35.14
C THR A 12 9.72 -10.93 -35.14
N THR A 13 9.21 -10.33 -36.19
CA THR A 13 9.00 -8.87 -36.29
C THR A 13 7.52 -8.53 -36.22
N PHE A 14 7.21 -7.34 -35.71
CA PHE A 14 5.85 -6.84 -35.62
C PHE A 14 5.73 -5.45 -36.25
N GLU A 15 4.61 -5.21 -36.93
CA GLU A 15 4.17 -3.87 -37.30
C GLU A 15 3.03 -3.46 -36.37
N GLN A 16 3.16 -2.32 -35.71
CA GLN A 16 2.10 -1.70 -34.92
C GLN A 16 1.57 -0.47 -35.64
N LYS A 17 0.24 -0.28 -35.61
CA LYS A 17 -0.44 0.87 -36.19
C LYS A 17 -1.47 1.47 -35.23
N LEU A 18 -1.19 2.66 -34.69
CA LEU A 18 -2.14 3.40 -33.87
C LEU A 18 -3.29 3.94 -34.74
N LYS A 19 -4.52 3.46 -34.50
CA LYS A 19 -5.71 3.70 -35.34
C LYS A 19 -6.53 4.89 -34.87
N SER A 20 -6.80 4.94 -33.57
CA SER A 20 -7.58 5.99 -32.94
C SER A 20 -7.15 6.15 -31.49
N VAL A 21 -7.36 7.37 -30.98
CA VAL A 21 -7.32 7.69 -29.56
C VAL A 21 -8.53 8.56 -29.27
N ASP A 22 -9.36 8.11 -28.35
CA ASP A 22 -10.55 8.80 -27.88
C ASP A 22 -10.37 9.10 -26.39
N VAL A 23 -10.42 10.37 -26.00
CA VAL A 23 -10.19 10.83 -24.62
C VAL A 23 -11.49 11.40 -24.06
N ALA A 24 -11.93 10.90 -22.90
CA ALA A 24 -13.06 11.45 -22.16
C ALA A 24 -12.64 11.93 -20.76
N ILE A 25 -12.48 13.23 -20.59
CA ILE A 25 -12.11 13.85 -19.30
C ILE A 25 -13.18 13.55 -18.24
N GLY A 26 -12.75 13.06 -17.08
CA GLY A 26 -13.63 12.59 -15.99
C GLY A 26 -14.29 11.23 -16.27
N GLY A 27 -13.88 10.54 -17.34
CA GLY A 27 -14.33 9.21 -17.70
C GLY A 27 -13.14 8.35 -18.13
N GLU A 28 -13.32 7.60 -19.22
CA GLU A 28 -12.35 6.63 -19.71
C GLU A 28 -11.87 7.01 -21.11
N GLY A 29 -10.57 6.87 -21.35
CA GLY A 29 -9.97 6.98 -22.68
C GLY A 29 -9.72 5.62 -23.31
N THR A 30 -9.71 5.56 -24.64
CA THR A 30 -9.40 4.34 -25.39
C THR A 30 -8.43 4.62 -26.53
N ALA A 31 -7.48 3.71 -26.73
CA ALA A 31 -6.60 3.70 -27.89
C ALA A 31 -6.72 2.35 -28.60
N VAL A 32 -6.78 2.36 -29.93
CA VAL A 32 -6.93 1.16 -30.74
C VAL A 32 -5.69 0.98 -31.60
N VAL A 33 -5.05 -0.18 -31.52
CA VAL A 33 -3.79 -0.48 -32.20
C VAL A 33 -3.91 -1.79 -32.96
N ASP A 34 -3.66 -1.76 -34.26
CA ASP A 34 -3.51 -3.00 -35.04
C ASP A 34 -2.06 -3.47 -34.92
N VAL A 35 -1.87 -4.74 -34.57
CA VAL A 35 -0.55 -5.37 -34.46
C VAL A 35 -0.51 -6.56 -35.39
N THR A 36 0.44 -6.56 -36.32
CA THR A 36 0.63 -7.64 -37.30
C THR A 36 1.97 -8.32 -37.08
N ASN A 37 1.99 -9.65 -36.97
CA ASN A 37 3.23 -10.41 -37.02
C ASN A 37 3.74 -10.45 -38.46
N THR A 38 4.85 -9.77 -38.74
CA THR A 38 5.42 -9.62 -40.09
C THR A 38 6.59 -10.54 -40.37
N GLY A 39 7.03 -11.32 -39.37
CA GLY A 39 8.13 -12.28 -39.52
C GLY A 39 7.65 -13.71 -39.81
N ASP A 40 8.55 -14.67 -39.60
CA ASP A 40 8.39 -16.06 -40.06
C ASP A 40 8.02 -17.05 -38.95
N VAL A 41 7.93 -16.60 -37.69
CA VAL A 41 7.59 -17.46 -36.54
C VAL A 41 6.53 -16.83 -35.65
N ALA A 42 5.78 -17.65 -34.91
CA ALA A 42 4.77 -17.17 -33.98
C ALA A 42 5.40 -16.40 -32.80
N GLY A 43 4.68 -15.40 -32.28
CA GLY A 43 5.12 -14.62 -31.13
C GLY A 43 4.07 -13.62 -30.64
N SER A 44 4.39 -12.91 -29.57
CA SER A 44 3.57 -11.81 -29.03
C SER A 44 4.37 -10.52 -28.96
N SER A 45 3.67 -9.40 -29.08
CA SER A 45 4.17 -8.03 -28.96
C SER A 45 3.44 -7.28 -27.85
N ALA A 46 4.21 -6.55 -27.03
CA ALA A 46 3.67 -5.56 -26.10
C ALA A 46 3.30 -4.28 -26.89
N VAL A 47 2.19 -3.66 -26.52
CA VAL A 47 1.71 -2.42 -27.10
C VAL A 47 1.69 -1.37 -25.99
N GLU A 48 2.65 -0.47 -26.04
CA GLU A 48 2.82 0.58 -25.04
C GLU A 48 2.25 1.90 -25.57
N LEU A 49 1.26 2.45 -24.89
CA LEU A 49 0.68 3.74 -25.22
C LEU A 49 1.35 4.82 -24.39
N TYR A 50 1.99 5.76 -25.07
CA TYR A 50 2.67 6.90 -24.49
C TYR A 50 1.92 8.20 -24.78
N VAL A 51 2.10 9.20 -23.92
CA VAL A 51 1.58 10.56 -24.12
C VAL A 51 2.65 11.62 -23.89
N GLN A 52 2.70 12.63 -24.75
CA GLN A 52 3.41 13.89 -24.52
C GLN A 52 2.37 14.99 -24.28
N ALA A 53 2.37 15.53 -23.06
CA ALA A 53 1.55 16.68 -22.70
C ALA A 53 2.11 18.00 -23.26
N PRO A 54 1.28 19.05 -23.45
CA PRO A 54 1.75 20.40 -23.73
C PRO A 54 2.75 20.87 -22.68
N TYR A 55 3.88 21.42 -23.14
CA TYR A 55 4.96 21.88 -22.26
C TYR A 55 5.33 23.33 -22.61
N THR A 56 5.37 24.18 -21.59
CA THR A 56 5.82 25.57 -21.66
C THR A 56 7.04 25.72 -20.76
N GLU A 57 8.14 26.22 -21.30
CA GLU A 57 9.35 26.46 -20.51
C GLU A 57 9.08 27.46 -19.37
N GLY A 58 9.47 27.08 -18.15
CA GLY A 58 9.19 27.85 -16.93
C GLY A 58 7.74 27.71 -16.41
N GLY A 59 6.93 26.83 -17.00
CA GLY A 59 5.66 26.38 -16.43
C GLY A 59 5.83 25.08 -15.65
N ILE A 60 4.73 24.32 -15.52
CA ILE A 60 4.73 23.00 -14.87
C ILE A 60 5.71 22.07 -15.59
N GLU A 61 6.63 21.44 -14.86
CA GLU A 61 7.61 20.52 -15.42
C GLU A 61 6.92 19.23 -15.88
N LYS A 62 7.33 18.68 -17.03
CA LYS A 62 6.69 17.48 -17.60
C LYS A 62 7.70 16.62 -18.34
N ALA A 63 7.54 15.30 -18.27
CA ALA A 63 8.34 14.38 -19.05
C ALA A 63 8.24 14.65 -20.57
N ALA A 64 9.29 14.29 -21.32
CA ALA A 64 9.27 14.39 -22.78
C ALA A 64 8.20 13.51 -23.42
N VAL A 65 7.99 12.37 -22.79
CA VAL A 65 6.96 11.37 -23.07
C VAL A 65 6.80 10.57 -21.78
N GLN A 66 5.59 10.11 -21.46
CA GLN A 66 5.31 9.23 -20.32
C GLN A 66 4.47 8.04 -20.76
N LEU A 67 4.67 6.89 -20.14
CA LEU A 67 3.79 5.74 -20.32
C LEU A 67 2.42 6.11 -19.75
N LEU A 68 1.36 5.86 -20.52
CA LEU A 68 -0.01 6.10 -20.07
C LEU A 68 -0.69 4.79 -19.68
N ASP A 69 -0.61 3.80 -20.57
CA ASP A 69 -1.07 2.43 -20.32
C ASP A 69 -0.44 1.48 -21.37
N PHE A 70 -0.65 0.18 -21.24
CA PHE A 70 -0.18 -0.83 -22.17
C PHE A 70 -1.16 -2.00 -22.29
N GLY A 71 -1.00 -2.76 -23.36
CA GLY A 71 -1.62 -4.06 -23.58
C GLY A 71 -0.63 -5.05 -24.17
N LYS A 72 -1.06 -6.30 -24.35
CA LYS A 72 -0.26 -7.32 -25.02
C LYS A 72 -1.13 -8.13 -25.95
N THR A 73 -0.59 -8.42 -27.13
CA THR A 73 -1.22 -9.35 -28.05
C THR A 73 -1.24 -10.77 -27.48
N LYS A 74 -2.18 -11.58 -27.97
CA LYS A 74 -2.06 -13.04 -27.89
C LYS A 74 -0.84 -13.52 -28.69
N VAL A 75 -0.62 -14.83 -28.75
CA VAL A 75 0.37 -15.37 -29.69
C VAL A 75 -0.19 -15.27 -31.10
N LEU A 76 0.50 -14.53 -31.97
CA LEU A 76 0.14 -14.32 -33.38
C LEU A 76 0.98 -15.22 -34.27
N GLU A 77 0.32 -15.96 -35.16
CA GLU A 77 0.99 -16.69 -36.25
C GLU A 77 1.57 -15.71 -37.30
N PRO A 78 2.55 -16.12 -38.13
CA PRO A 78 3.05 -15.29 -39.24
C PRO A 78 1.93 -14.75 -40.15
N GLY A 79 1.89 -13.43 -40.31
CA GLY A 79 0.88 -12.71 -41.09
C GLY A 79 -0.46 -12.51 -40.37
N GLU A 80 -0.64 -13.00 -39.14
CA GLU A 80 -1.83 -12.73 -38.34
C GLU A 80 -1.79 -11.29 -37.77
N THR A 81 -2.96 -10.65 -37.76
CA THR A 81 -3.18 -9.34 -37.14
C THR A 81 -4.16 -9.47 -35.98
N GLU A 82 -3.86 -8.80 -34.88
CA GLU A 82 -4.78 -8.56 -33.78
C GLU A 82 -4.98 -7.05 -33.57
N THR A 83 -6.21 -6.65 -33.28
CA THR A 83 -6.52 -5.30 -32.83
C THR A 83 -6.55 -5.28 -31.30
N VAL A 84 -5.59 -4.59 -30.70
CA VAL A 84 -5.50 -4.38 -29.26
C VAL A 84 -6.20 -3.09 -28.90
N THR A 85 -7.12 -3.14 -27.93
CA THR A 85 -7.76 -1.96 -27.34
C THR A 85 -7.15 -1.71 -25.96
N ILE A 86 -6.53 -0.54 -25.82
CA ILE A 86 -5.96 -0.07 -24.56
C ILE A 86 -6.94 0.93 -23.96
N THR A 87 -7.41 0.63 -22.76
CA THR A 87 -8.28 1.49 -21.97
C THR A 87 -7.42 2.20 -20.91
N PHE A 88 -7.52 3.53 -20.80
CA PHE A 88 -6.73 4.32 -19.86
C PHE A 88 -7.57 5.37 -19.13
N ASP A 89 -7.12 5.80 -17.96
CA ASP A 89 -7.73 6.88 -17.21
C ASP A 89 -7.07 8.22 -17.56
N PRO A 90 -7.79 9.21 -18.13
CA PRO A 90 -7.21 10.50 -18.49
C PRO A 90 -6.71 11.33 -17.29
N GLN A 91 -7.01 10.95 -16.04
CA GLN A 91 -6.36 11.55 -14.87
C GLN A 91 -4.83 11.41 -14.93
N TYR A 92 -4.33 10.31 -15.51
CA TYR A 92 -2.90 10.05 -15.59
C TYR A 92 -2.17 10.88 -16.64
N MET A 93 -2.90 11.68 -17.43
CA MET A 93 -2.33 12.69 -18.33
C MET A 93 -2.04 14.02 -17.62
N ALA A 94 -2.62 14.25 -16.43
CA ALA A 94 -2.49 15.49 -15.69
C ALA A 94 -1.12 15.60 -15.01
N SER A 95 -0.60 16.83 -14.94
CA SER A 95 0.59 17.19 -14.16
C SER A 95 0.16 17.95 -12.91
N TYR A 96 0.89 17.78 -11.81
CA TYR A 96 0.61 18.46 -10.56
C TYR A 96 1.24 19.84 -10.55
N ASP A 97 0.40 20.86 -10.38
CA ASP A 97 0.78 22.27 -10.29
C ASP A 97 0.72 22.68 -8.82
N GLU A 98 1.87 22.68 -8.12
CA GLU A 98 1.93 23.05 -6.70
C GLU A 98 1.68 24.55 -6.46
N ASP A 99 1.85 25.38 -7.49
CA ASP A 99 1.59 26.82 -7.44
C ASP A 99 0.13 27.16 -7.80
N ALA A 100 -0.66 26.20 -8.29
CA ALA A 100 -2.05 26.44 -8.67
C ALA A 100 -2.86 26.89 -7.46
N VAL A 101 -3.57 28.01 -7.61
CA VAL A 101 -4.51 28.52 -6.60
C VAL A 101 -5.93 28.25 -7.07
N LYS A 102 -6.66 27.40 -6.33
CA LYS A 102 -8.06 27.07 -6.63
C LYS A 102 -9.02 28.15 -6.11
N GLU A 103 -10.27 28.12 -6.57
CA GLU A 103 -11.28 29.14 -6.21
C GLU A 103 -11.53 29.26 -4.69
N ASN A 104 -11.36 28.17 -3.95
CA ASN A 104 -11.51 28.14 -2.48
C ASN A 104 -10.28 28.66 -1.73
N GLY A 105 -9.22 29.10 -2.43
CA GLY A 105 -7.98 29.63 -1.86
C GLY A 105 -6.93 28.59 -1.46
N THR A 106 -7.23 27.29 -1.62
CA THR A 106 -6.25 26.22 -1.40
C THR A 106 -5.27 26.13 -2.58
N GLN A 107 -4.02 25.75 -2.30
CA GLN A 107 -2.96 25.58 -3.29
C GLN A 107 -2.77 24.11 -3.68
N GLY A 108 -2.31 23.86 -4.89
CA GLY A 108 -2.09 22.52 -5.44
C GLY A 108 -3.28 22.02 -6.26
N ALA A 109 -3.03 21.60 -7.49
CA ALA A 109 -4.04 21.03 -8.37
C ALA A 109 -3.44 20.07 -9.39
N TRP A 110 -4.22 19.04 -9.78
CA TRP A 110 -3.95 18.27 -10.99
C TRP A 110 -4.44 19.05 -12.21
N VAL A 111 -3.53 19.34 -13.13
CA VAL A 111 -3.76 20.22 -14.29
C VAL A 111 -3.55 19.47 -15.60
N LEU A 112 -4.55 19.58 -16.48
CA LEU A 112 -4.39 19.39 -17.92
C LEU A 112 -4.30 20.76 -18.59
N ASP A 113 -3.11 21.10 -19.09
CA ASP A 113 -2.92 22.33 -19.85
C ASP A 113 -3.66 22.29 -21.20
N ALA A 114 -4.13 23.46 -21.64
CA ALA A 114 -4.67 23.62 -22.99
C ALA A 114 -3.59 23.35 -24.04
N GLY A 115 -3.98 22.74 -25.16
CA GLY A 115 -3.10 22.49 -26.29
C GLY A 115 -3.11 21.04 -26.77
N ASP A 116 -2.10 20.72 -27.57
CA ASP A 116 -1.96 19.43 -28.23
C ASP A 116 -1.28 18.41 -27.32
N TYR A 117 -1.99 17.31 -27.06
CA TYR A 117 -1.44 16.08 -26.49
C TYR A 117 -1.14 15.12 -27.63
N TYR A 118 0.08 14.60 -27.66
CA TYR A 118 0.53 13.65 -28.67
C TYR A 118 0.56 12.26 -28.05
N PHE A 119 -0.29 11.37 -28.53
CA PHE A 119 -0.30 9.96 -28.16
C PHE A 119 0.51 9.17 -29.17
N ALA A 120 1.34 8.24 -28.73
CA ALA A 120 2.11 7.41 -29.62
C ALA A 120 2.32 5.99 -29.09
N VAL A 121 2.56 5.08 -30.03
CA VAL A 121 3.06 3.73 -29.75
C VAL A 121 4.44 3.57 -30.37
N GLY A 122 5.23 2.62 -29.87
CA GLY A 122 6.55 2.27 -30.40
C GLY A 122 7.18 1.15 -29.59
N ASN A 123 8.31 0.59 -30.08
CA ASN A 123 9.13 -0.33 -29.31
C ASN A 123 9.92 0.42 -28.22
N GLY A 124 9.22 0.77 -27.14
CA GLY A 124 9.72 1.59 -26.04
C GLY A 124 9.63 3.10 -26.26
N ALA A 125 9.96 3.83 -25.19
CA ALA A 125 9.70 5.26 -25.06
C ALA A 125 10.42 6.14 -26.09
N HIS A 126 11.61 5.75 -26.54
CA HIS A 126 12.38 6.54 -27.52
C HIS A 126 11.76 6.48 -28.91
N GLU A 127 11.33 5.29 -29.37
CA GLU A 127 10.64 5.17 -30.65
C GLU A 127 9.30 5.93 -30.60
N ALA A 128 8.54 5.82 -29.50
CA ALA A 128 7.31 6.57 -29.31
C ALA A 128 7.56 8.09 -29.36
N LEU A 129 8.60 8.60 -28.69
CA LEU A 129 8.98 10.01 -28.76
C LEU A 129 9.38 10.43 -30.18
N ASN A 130 10.15 9.59 -30.89
CA ASN A 130 10.53 9.85 -32.28
C ASN A 130 9.30 9.88 -33.21
N ASN A 131 8.29 9.04 -32.99
CA ASN A 131 7.01 9.08 -33.70
C ASN A 131 6.26 10.40 -33.48
N ILE A 132 6.25 10.90 -32.24
CA ILE A 132 5.71 12.22 -31.90
C ILE A 132 6.47 13.33 -32.61
N LEU A 133 7.80 13.30 -32.57
CA LEU A 133 8.63 14.32 -33.23
C LEU A 133 8.41 14.32 -34.74
N ALA A 134 8.37 13.15 -35.37
CA ALA A 134 8.07 13.01 -36.80
C ALA A 134 6.70 13.60 -37.15
N LYS A 135 5.69 13.41 -36.29
CA LYS A 135 4.36 14.00 -36.46
C LYS A 135 4.38 15.53 -36.36
N LYS A 136 5.15 16.08 -35.42
CA LYS A 136 5.25 17.54 -35.18
C LYS A 136 6.03 18.25 -36.29
N THR A 137 7.10 17.65 -36.78
CA THR A 137 7.98 18.27 -37.80
C THR A 137 7.56 17.92 -39.23
N GLY A 138 6.79 16.85 -39.42
CA GLY A 138 6.50 16.28 -40.73
C GLY A 138 7.71 15.61 -41.39
N SER A 139 8.77 15.32 -40.63
CA SER A 139 10.01 14.70 -41.13
C SER A 139 10.67 13.80 -40.09
N THR A 140 11.27 12.71 -40.54
CA THR A 140 12.15 11.84 -39.73
C THR A 140 13.61 12.27 -39.80
N ASP A 141 13.94 13.34 -40.53
CA ASP A 141 15.30 13.82 -40.70
C ASP A 141 15.87 14.33 -39.36
N ASN A 142 17.10 13.91 -39.04
CA ASN A 142 17.83 14.28 -37.82
C ASN A 142 17.23 13.72 -36.51
N LEU A 143 16.28 12.78 -36.58
CA LEU A 143 15.90 12.00 -35.42
C LEU A 143 16.98 10.97 -35.10
N ILE A 144 17.22 10.75 -33.81
CA ILE A 144 18.24 9.81 -33.34
C ILE A 144 17.52 8.50 -32.99
N ALA A 145 17.75 7.48 -33.82
CA ALA A 145 17.43 6.10 -33.45
C ALA A 145 18.51 5.59 -32.49
N ILE A 146 18.10 5.00 -31.37
CA ILE A 146 19.00 4.36 -30.40
C ILE A 146 19.34 2.94 -30.87
N ASN A 147 18.37 2.25 -31.47
CA ASN A 147 18.51 0.87 -31.95
C ASN A 147 18.28 0.78 -33.47
N GLU A 148 18.92 -0.20 -34.13
CA GLU A 148 18.86 -0.37 -35.59
C GLU A 148 17.48 -0.85 -36.09
N ASP A 149 16.66 -1.41 -35.20
CA ASP A 149 15.33 -1.95 -35.47
C ASP A 149 14.19 -0.94 -35.25
N GLU A 150 14.49 0.30 -34.84
CA GLU A 150 13.46 1.34 -34.65
C GLU A 150 12.75 1.70 -35.95
N ASN A 151 11.41 1.67 -35.93
CA ASN A 151 10.58 2.04 -37.07
C ASN A 151 9.86 3.38 -36.85
N ILE A 152 10.57 4.47 -37.10
CA ILE A 152 10.07 5.82 -36.83
C ILE A 152 9.06 6.25 -37.91
N THR A 153 7.82 6.54 -37.50
CA THR A 153 6.73 7.00 -38.37
C THR A 153 5.74 7.94 -37.68
N ALA A 154 5.35 9.01 -38.38
CA ALA A 154 4.33 9.95 -37.93
C ALA A 154 2.92 9.34 -37.87
N ASP A 155 2.70 8.19 -38.52
CA ASP A 155 1.41 7.48 -38.51
C ASP A 155 1.14 6.81 -37.17
N ASN A 156 2.18 6.51 -36.38
CA ASN A 156 2.07 5.96 -35.03
C ASN A 156 1.95 7.03 -33.94
N ALA A 157 1.61 8.26 -34.34
CA ALA A 157 1.27 9.33 -33.41
C ALA A 157 -0.06 10.00 -33.79
N ILE A 158 -0.94 10.14 -32.80
CA ILE A 158 -2.24 10.82 -32.90
C ILE A 158 -2.25 12.05 -31.99
N VAL A 159 -2.80 13.14 -32.50
CA VAL A 159 -2.93 14.40 -31.76
C VAL A 159 -4.36 14.53 -31.26
N TRP A 160 -4.51 14.79 -29.97
CA TRP A 160 -5.76 15.20 -29.36
C TRP A 160 -5.57 16.59 -28.75
N ASN A 161 -6.50 17.50 -29.01
CA ASN A 161 -6.39 18.88 -28.56
C ASN A 161 -7.37 19.14 -27.41
N LEU A 162 -6.85 19.65 -26.29
CA LEU A 162 -7.65 20.21 -25.22
C LEU A 162 -7.80 21.72 -25.43
N GLY A 163 -9.04 22.19 -25.62
CA GLY A 163 -9.30 23.60 -25.94
C GLY A 163 -8.98 24.58 -24.81
N GLU A 164 -9.20 24.19 -23.55
CA GLU A 164 -9.02 25.05 -22.37
C GLU A 164 -8.40 24.26 -21.22
N LYS A 165 -7.59 24.93 -20.39
CA LYS A 165 -6.96 24.32 -19.21
C LYS A 165 -8.04 23.74 -18.31
N ASN A 166 -7.86 22.49 -17.88
CA ASN A 166 -8.70 21.86 -16.87
C ASN A 166 -7.89 21.68 -15.59
N GLN A 167 -8.35 22.30 -14.51
CA GLN A 167 -7.75 22.18 -13.18
C GLN A 167 -8.72 21.64 -12.13
N GLU A 168 -9.98 21.38 -12.50
CA GLU A 168 -11.06 21.10 -11.55
C GLU A 168 -11.41 19.61 -11.51
N THR A 169 -11.43 18.92 -12.66
CA THR A 169 -11.98 17.57 -12.76
C THR A 169 -11.28 16.56 -11.86
N TYR A 170 -9.96 16.70 -11.69
CA TYR A 170 -9.15 15.79 -10.88
C TYR A 170 -8.61 16.43 -9.60
N SER A 171 -9.13 17.60 -9.20
CA SER A 171 -8.60 18.38 -8.06
C SER A 171 -9.61 18.56 -6.92
N VAL A 172 -10.71 17.82 -6.93
CA VAL A 172 -11.67 17.83 -5.83
C VAL A 172 -11.00 17.26 -4.57
N GLY A 173 -10.90 18.07 -3.51
CA GLY A 173 -10.25 17.68 -2.25
C GLY A 173 -8.72 17.63 -2.27
N VAL A 174 -8.08 17.86 -3.43
CA VAL A 174 -6.62 17.81 -3.61
C VAL A 174 -5.96 19.11 -3.18
N GLU A 175 -4.91 19.07 -2.37
CA GLU A 175 -4.13 20.26 -2.00
C GLU A 175 -2.68 19.89 -1.68
N ASN A 176 -1.79 20.88 -1.67
CA ASN A 176 -0.38 20.65 -1.30
C ASN A 176 -0.27 20.04 0.10
N ALA A 177 0.47 18.94 0.20
CA ALA A 177 0.57 18.13 1.42
C ALA A 177 2.01 17.68 1.73
N LEU A 178 2.98 18.02 0.89
CA LEU A 178 4.39 17.60 0.93
C LEU A 178 5.35 18.80 0.85
N GLN A 179 4.88 20.02 1.11
CA GLN A 179 5.73 21.22 1.07
C GLN A 179 6.84 21.18 2.14
N ASP A 180 6.63 20.45 3.23
CA ASP A 180 7.62 20.16 4.26
C ASP A 180 8.59 19.01 3.87
N ALA A 181 8.46 18.46 2.66
CA ALA A 181 9.43 17.58 2.06
C ALA A 181 10.36 18.30 1.07
N ASP A 182 10.14 19.57 0.73
CA ASP A 182 11.10 20.34 -0.06
C ASP A 182 12.13 21.01 0.85
N ILE A 183 13.40 20.62 0.69
CA ILE A 183 14.51 21.18 1.48
C ILE A 183 14.65 22.69 1.30
N ASN A 184 14.28 23.22 0.13
CA ASN A 184 14.36 24.66 -0.15
C ASN A 184 13.38 25.49 0.69
N ASN A 185 12.31 24.87 1.21
CA ASN A 185 11.36 25.53 2.10
C ASN A 185 11.93 25.73 3.52
N PHE A 186 12.88 24.88 3.95
CA PHE A 186 13.60 25.08 5.22
C PHE A 186 14.86 25.92 5.08
N ILE A 187 15.59 25.71 3.99
CA ILE A 187 16.87 26.35 3.73
C ILE A 187 16.90 26.76 2.26
N GLU A 188 16.60 28.05 2.03
CA GLU A 188 16.47 28.62 0.70
C GLU A 188 17.69 28.33 -0.19
N ASN A 189 17.44 27.93 -1.44
CA ASN A 189 18.47 27.65 -2.46
C ASN A 189 19.50 26.57 -2.06
N THR A 190 19.09 25.58 -1.24
CA THR A 190 19.96 24.44 -0.89
C THR A 190 20.19 23.52 -2.07
N VAL A 191 19.13 23.26 -2.84
CA VAL A 191 19.20 22.45 -4.06
C VAL A 191 18.57 23.21 -5.22
N GLU A 192 19.16 23.07 -6.40
CA GLU A 192 18.57 23.55 -7.65
C GLU A 192 18.02 22.35 -8.39
N TYR A 193 16.70 22.30 -8.59
CA TYR A 193 16.05 21.21 -9.32
C TYR A 193 16.27 21.38 -10.84
N THR A 194 16.59 20.27 -11.51
CA THR A 194 16.79 20.24 -12.97
C THR A 194 15.44 20.35 -13.69
N THR A 195 15.40 21.12 -14.77
CA THR A 195 14.20 21.26 -15.61
C THR A 195 14.35 20.48 -16.91
N ARG A 196 13.24 20.15 -17.57
CA ARG A 196 13.27 19.50 -18.89
C ARG A 196 14.01 20.35 -19.94
N SER A 197 13.95 21.68 -19.85
CA SER A 197 14.61 22.57 -20.81
C SER A 197 16.11 22.77 -20.54
N ASP A 198 16.60 22.49 -19.33
CA ASP A 198 18.00 22.70 -18.97
C ASP A 198 18.59 21.55 -18.12
N TRP A 199 19.22 20.62 -18.83
CA TRP A 199 19.98 19.50 -18.25
C TRP A 199 21.44 19.86 -17.97
N SER A 200 21.91 21.07 -18.31
CA SER A 200 23.32 21.43 -18.22
C SER A 200 23.81 21.65 -16.79
N LYS A 201 22.87 21.92 -15.87
CA LYS A 201 23.14 22.22 -14.46
C LYS A 201 23.74 21.03 -13.70
N GLY A 202 23.48 19.80 -14.16
CA GLY A 202 24.00 18.57 -13.54
C GLY A 202 23.51 18.36 -12.10
N TRP A 203 24.20 17.49 -11.36
CA TRP A 203 23.88 17.15 -9.97
C TRP A 203 25.09 17.50 -9.11
N THR A 204 24.97 18.50 -8.24
CA THR A 204 26.01 18.81 -7.26
C THR A 204 25.62 18.20 -5.91
N PRO A 205 26.36 17.20 -5.40
CA PRO A 205 26.06 16.62 -4.10
C PRO A 205 26.19 17.67 -2.99
N VAL A 206 25.23 17.70 -2.08
CA VAL A 206 25.34 18.46 -0.83
C VAL A 206 26.01 17.55 0.20
N GLU A 207 27.21 17.90 0.65
CA GLU A 207 28.01 17.04 1.54
C GLU A 207 27.51 17.05 3.00
N ALA A 208 26.94 18.17 3.45
CA ALA A 208 26.39 18.30 4.80
C ALA A 208 25.35 19.43 4.87
N ILE A 209 24.35 19.24 5.72
CA ILE A 209 23.31 20.23 6.05
C ILE A 209 23.23 20.33 7.58
N THR A 210 23.15 21.55 8.10
CA THR A 210 22.81 21.78 9.51
C THR A 210 21.28 21.93 9.62
N PRO A 211 20.58 21.11 10.42
CA PRO A 211 19.13 21.21 10.53
C PRO A 211 18.72 22.54 11.16
N THR A 212 17.65 23.15 10.65
CA THR A 212 17.01 24.35 11.23
C THR A 212 16.19 23.97 12.47
N GLU A 213 15.78 24.96 13.27
CA GLU A 213 14.88 24.72 14.42
C GLU A 213 13.55 24.09 13.99
N GLU A 214 13.04 24.46 12.82
CA GLU A 214 11.82 23.89 12.24
C GLU A 214 12.00 22.42 11.86
N MET A 215 13.11 22.08 11.20
CA MET A 215 13.46 20.68 10.89
C MET A 215 13.59 19.83 12.15
N MET A 216 14.07 20.41 13.26
CA MET A 216 14.20 19.69 14.53
C MET A 216 12.85 19.25 15.11
N VAL A 217 11.72 19.85 14.73
CA VAL A 217 10.40 19.41 15.18
C VAL A 217 10.12 17.98 14.70
N GLY A 218 10.31 17.70 13.41
CA GLY A 218 10.16 16.35 12.87
C GLY A 218 11.30 15.41 13.29
N LEU A 219 12.55 15.89 13.23
CA LEU A 219 13.73 15.06 13.52
C LEU A 219 13.82 14.58 14.97
N THR A 220 13.12 15.24 15.91
CA THR A 220 13.06 14.81 17.32
C THR A 220 11.98 13.77 17.59
N ASN A 221 11.17 13.41 16.59
CA ASN A 221 10.16 12.35 16.68
C ASN A 221 9.15 12.54 17.82
N ASN A 222 8.75 13.79 18.04
CA ASN A 222 7.78 14.15 19.07
C ASN A 222 6.82 15.22 18.53
N THR A 223 6.27 14.96 17.36
CA THR A 223 5.33 15.86 16.68
C THR A 223 4.00 15.93 17.42
N TYR A 224 3.65 14.89 18.18
CA TYR A 224 2.46 14.88 19.01
C TYR A 224 2.74 14.55 20.48
N SER A 225 2.02 15.20 21.39
CA SER A 225 2.07 14.91 22.82
C SER A 225 0.68 14.59 23.35
N LEU A 226 0.55 13.48 24.07
CA LEU A 226 -0.70 13.13 24.75
C LEU A 226 -1.05 14.19 25.79
N THR A 227 -2.24 14.76 25.67
CA THR A 227 -2.77 15.85 26.50
C THR A 227 -4.19 15.54 26.95
N GLU A 228 -4.58 16.06 28.11
CA GLU A 228 -5.98 16.01 28.54
C GLU A 228 -6.79 16.99 27.69
N ASN A 229 -7.75 16.46 26.93
CA ASN A 229 -8.64 17.23 26.06
C ASN A 229 -10.03 16.57 25.96
N SER A 230 -11.00 17.28 25.38
CA SER A 230 -12.41 16.83 25.31
C SER A 230 -13.06 17.23 23.98
N ASP A 231 -12.29 17.20 22.91
CA ASP A 231 -12.72 17.55 21.56
C ASP A 231 -13.66 16.48 20.98
N TYR A 232 -13.53 15.24 21.44
CA TYR A 232 -14.33 14.08 21.03
C TYR A 232 -14.95 13.37 22.25
N ASN A 233 -16.06 12.68 22.04
CA ASN A 233 -16.75 11.90 23.08
C ASN A 233 -16.81 10.42 22.70
N GLU A 234 -15.64 9.79 22.66
CA GLU A 234 -15.54 8.38 22.30
C GLU A 234 -16.17 7.46 23.35
N VAL A 235 -16.97 6.51 22.87
CA VAL A 235 -17.56 5.45 23.68
C VAL A 235 -16.72 4.17 23.50
N TRP A 236 -16.44 3.48 24.60
CA TRP A 236 -15.74 2.19 24.59
C TRP A 236 -16.44 1.23 25.55
N GLY A 237 -16.54 -0.04 25.19
CA GLY A 237 -17.16 -1.11 26.00
C GLY A 237 -18.68 -1.00 26.12
N ALA A 238 -19.35 -0.42 25.13
CA ALA A 238 -20.81 -0.50 25.01
C ALA A 238 -21.27 -1.94 24.71
N ASP A 239 -22.54 -2.24 24.95
CA ASP A 239 -23.16 -3.50 24.55
C ASP A 239 -24.29 -3.18 23.57
N ASN A 240 -23.96 -3.19 22.27
CA ASN A 240 -24.91 -2.94 21.18
C ASN A 240 -25.42 -4.25 20.55
N GLY A 241 -24.97 -5.42 21.05
CA GLY A 241 -25.37 -6.74 20.56
C GLY A 241 -24.92 -7.09 19.14
N LEU A 242 -23.98 -6.33 18.57
CA LEU A 242 -23.47 -6.52 17.21
C LEU A 242 -22.25 -7.44 17.21
N GLN A 243 -22.06 -8.18 16.12
CA GLN A 243 -20.85 -8.94 15.81
C GLN A 243 -20.34 -8.55 14.43
N LEU A 244 -19.04 -8.69 14.18
CA LEU A 244 -18.45 -8.38 12.87
C LEU A 244 -19.13 -9.15 11.72
N ALA A 245 -19.54 -10.39 11.98
CA ALA A 245 -20.23 -11.21 10.99
C ALA A 245 -21.60 -10.64 10.57
N ASP A 246 -22.24 -9.76 11.36
CA ASP A 246 -23.51 -9.12 11.01
C ASP A 246 -23.36 -8.11 9.85
N PHE A 247 -22.13 -7.72 9.53
CA PHE A 247 -21.83 -6.72 8.50
C PHE A 247 -21.58 -7.35 7.13
N ILE A 248 -21.58 -8.68 7.04
CA ILE A 248 -21.39 -9.43 5.80
C ILE A 248 -22.75 -9.60 5.12
N LEU A 249 -22.84 -9.14 3.87
CA LEU A 249 -24.05 -9.25 3.06
C LEU A 249 -24.02 -10.56 2.28
N THR A 250 -25.13 -11.30 2.31
CA THR A 250 -25.26 -12.59 1.63
C THR A 250 -26.46 -12.63 0.68
N ASP A 251 -26.34 -13.41 -0.39
CA ASP A 251 -27.45 -13.74 -1.29
C ASP A 251 -28.39 -14.80 -0.67
N GLU A 252 -29.45 -15.16 -1.39
CA GLU A 252 -30.42 -16.18 -0.97
C GLU A 252 -29.82 -17.58 -0.78
N ASN A 253 -28.62 -17.84 -1.32
CA ASN A 253 -27.90 -19.10 -1.21
C ASN A 253 -26.83 -19.05 -0.10
N GLY A 254 -26.69 -17.92 0.60
CA GLY A 254 -25.68 -17.72 1.64
C GLY A 254 -24.29 -17.35 1.11
N ASN A 255 -24.16 -17.00 -0.17
CA ASN A 255 -22.89 -16.54 -0.72
C ASN A 255 -22.67 -15.06 -0.38
N THR A 256 -21.45 -14.69 0.00
CA THR A 256 -21.09 -13.29 0.24
C THR A 256 -21.23 -12.46 -1.03
N THR A 257 -22.01 -11.37 -0.96
CA THR A 257 -22.17 -10.39 -2.05
C THR A 257 -21.47 -9.06 -1.76
N GLY A 258 -20.94 -8.89 -0.55
CA GLY A 258 -20.24 -7.69 -0.10
C GLY A 258 -20.33 -7.51 1.41
N VAL A 259 -20.04 -6.30 1.87
CA VAL A 259 -20.20 -5.86 3.25
C VAL A 259 -21.01 -4.56 3.28
N LEU A 260 -21.50 -4.17 4.46
CA LEU A 260 -22.08 -2.84 4.64
C LEU A 260 -21.09 -1.74 4.21
N ALA A 261 -21.61 -0.67 3.61
CA ALA A 261 -20.79 0.44 3.14
C ALA A 261 -19.94 1.03 4.27
N TYR A 262 -18.74 1.51 3.97
CA TYR A 262 -17.78 2.01 4.97
C TYR A 262 -18.34 3.13 5.86
N ASP A 263 -19.21 3.97 5.29
CA ASP A 263 -19.86 5.10 5.95
C ASP A 263 -21.16 4.73 6.69
N ASP A 264 -21.53 3.44 6.73
CA ASP A 264 -22.70 2.98 7.49
C ASP A 264 -22.48 3.23 8.99
N PRO A 265 -23.42 3.89 9.68
CA PRO A 265 -23.27 4.24 11.10
C PRO A 265 -23.24 3.03 12.04
N GLN A 266 -23.62 1.82 11.57
CA GLN A 266 -23.49 0.61 12.38
C GLN A 266 -22.04 0.27 12.67
N TRP A 267 -21.08 0.67 11.82
CA TRP A 267 -19.66 0.44 12.09
C TRP A 267 -19.23 1.13 13.38
N ASP A 268 -19.71 2.34 13.62
CA ASP A 268 -19.41 3.09 14.83
C ASP A 268 -20.04 2.43 16.06
N GLN A 269 -21.27 1.89 15.92
CA GLN A 269 -21.93 1.11 16.98
C GLN A 269 -21.18 -0.20 17.29
N LEU A 270 -20.61 -0.87 16.29
CA LEU A 270 -19.79 -2.06 16.50
C LEU A 270 -18.51 -1.68 17.26
N LEU A 271 -17.82 -0.62 16.82
CA LEU A 271 -16.57 -0.15 17.44
C LEU A 271 -16.76 0.38 18.86
N ASP A 272 -17.92 0.95 19.18
CA ASP A 272 -18.26 1.36 20.55
C ASP A 272 -18.26 0.18 21.53
N GLN A 273 -18.43 -1.07 21.05
CA GLN A 273 -18.34 -2.26 21.89
C GLN A 273 -16.91 -2.66 22.24
N VAL A 274 -15.94 -2.25 21.42
CA VAL A 274 -14.53 -2.51 21.68
C VAL A 274 -14.15 -1.83 23.00
N THR A 275 -13.41 -2.53 23.85
CA THR A 275 -12.87 -1.91 25.06
C THR A 275 -11.62 -1.11 24.73
N LEU A 276 -11.34 -0.06 25.50
CA LEU A 276 -10.12 0.74 25.30
C LEU A 276 -8.85 -0.13 25.42
N ASP A 277 -8.87 -1.16 26.27
CA ASP A 277 -7.74 -2.07 26.46
C ASP A 277 -7.55 -2.97 25.23
N GLU A 278 -8.62 -3.54 24.66
CA GLU A 278 -8.56 -4.28 23.38
C GLU A 278 -8.00 -3.39 22.26
N ALA A 279 -8.49 -2.15 22.16
CA ALA A 279 -8.02 -1.19 21.16
C ALA A 279 -6.52 -0.89 21.27
N ILE A 280 -6.04 -0.60 22.48
CA ILE A 280 -4.63 -0.31 22.74
C ILE A 280 -3.74 -1.51 22.40
N ASN A 281 -4.13 -2.71 22.82
CA ASN A 281 -3.36 -3.93 22.54
C ASN A 281 -3.30 -4.22 21.03
N PHE A 282 -4.44 -4.14 20.35
CA PHE A 282 -4.53 -4.38 18.92
C PHE A 282 -3.65 -3.41 18.12
N VAL A 283 -3.62 -2.14 18.52
CA VAL A 283 -2.87 -1.11 17.79
C VAL A 283 -1.37 -1.16 18.04
N GLU A 284 -0.94 -1.44 19.28
CA GLU A 284 0.48 -1.54 19.61
C GLU A 284 1.15 -2.78 19.00
N ALA A 285 0.43 -3.89 18.86
CA ALA A 285 1.00 -5.17 18.45
C ALA A 285 0.35 -5.77 17.18
N GLY A 286 -0.38 -4.98 16.39
CA GLY A 286 -1.10 -5.49 15.22
C GLY A 286 -0.36 -5.27 13.92
N GLY A 287 0.56 -6.17 13.53
CA GLY A 287 1.19 -6.06 12.20
C GLY A 287 1.46 -7.35 11.43
N ASP A 288 1.82 -8.43 12.12
CA ASP A 288 1.96 -9.77 11.53
C ASP A 288 1.00 -10.80 12.16
N ASP A 289 0.61 -10.57 13.41
CA ASP A 289 -0.34 -11.37 14.17
C ASP A 289 -1.44 -10.48 14.78
N PHE A 290 -2.53 -10.30 14.03
CA PHE A 290 -3.66 -9.49 14.47
C PHE A 290 -4.49 -10.27 15.48
N GLU A 291 -4.38 -9.92 16.76
CA GLU A 291 -5.14 -10.57 17.81
C GLU A 291 -6.66 -10.42 17.61
N ASN A 292 -7.41 -11.36 18.18
CA ASN A 292 -8.86 -11.29 18.22
C ASN A 292 -9.33 -10.08 19.02
N ILE A 293 -10.47 -9.51 18.62
CA ILE A 293 -11.22 -8.52 19.42
C ILE A 293 -12.52 -9.19 19.84
N ASP A 294 -12.53 -9.73 21.05
CA ASP A 294 -13.59 -10.59 21.56
C ASP A 294 -14.94 -9.88 21.64
N SER A 295 -14.94 -8.60 22.04
CA SER A 295 -16.14 -7.78 22.18
C SER A 295 -16.96 -7.60 20.89
N ILE A 296 -16.35 -7.84 19.71
CA ILE A 296 -17.01 -7.70 18.41
C ILE A 296 -16.92 -8.97 17.55
N GLY A 297 -16.37 -10.07 18.10
CA GLY A 297 -16.17 -11.31 17.35
C GLY A 297 -15.19 -11.18 16.18
N TYR A 298 -14.22 -10.27 16.27
CA TYR A 298 -13.14 -10.15 15.27
C TYR A 298 -12.19 -11.35 15.42
N PRO A 299 -11.97 -12.15 14.36
CA PRO A 299 -11.09 -13.32 14.45
C PRO A 299 -9.62 -12.91 14.49
N ARG A 300 -8.77 -13.71 15.14
CA ARG A 300 -7.32 -13.57 15.02
C ARG A 300 -6.91 -13.83 13.57
N THR A 301 -6.13 -12.94 12.96
CA THR A 301 -5.65 -13.10 11.57
C THR A 301 -4.15 -12.89 11.49
N TYR A 302 -3.54 -13.29 10.37
CA TYR A 302 -2.09 -13.22 10.18
C TYR A 302 -1.76 -12.48 8.88
N ALA A 303 -0.63 -11.76 8.88
CA ALA A 303 0.04 -11.26 7.69
C ALA A 303 1.39 -11.96 7.49
N ASN A 304 1.81 -12.08 6.24
CA ASN A 304 3.06 -12.74 5.89
C ASN A 304 3.77 -12.02 4.74
N ASP A 305 5.10 -12.04 4.72
CA ASP A 305 5.84 -11.68 3.51
C ASP A 305 5.54 -12.70 2.39
N GLY A 306 5.66 -12.41 1.09
CA GLY A 306 6.07 -11.14 0.51
C GLY A 306 5.83 -11.11 -1.02
N PRO A 307 6.50 -10.19 -1.74
CA PRO A 307 6.25 -9.93 -3.16
C PRO A 307 6.37 -11.12 -4.11
N ILE A 308 7.15 -12.15 -3.74
CA ILE A 308 7.38 -13.36 -4.57
C ILE A 308 6.58 -14.57 -4.09
N GLY A 309 5.51 -14.34 -3.32
CA GLY A 309 4.73 -15.37 -2.64
C GLY A 309 5.02 -15.42 -1.15
N PHE A 310 4.25 -16.25 -0.43
CA PHE A 310 4.39 -16.40 1.01
C PHE A 310 5.81 -16.86 1.39
N VAL A 311 6.31 -16.49 2.58
CA VAL A 311 7.66 -16.86 3.01
C VAL A 311 7.63 -18.15 3.86
N ARG A 312 8.44 -19.11 3.40
CA ARG A 312 8.46 -20.49 3.89
C ARG A 312 8.62 -20.69 5.38
N ASP A 313 9.49 -19.92 6.03
CA ASP A 313 9.81 -20.10 7.45
C ASP A 313 8.77 -19.47 8.39
N GLN A 314 7.92 -18.60 7.86
CA GLN A 314 6.86 -17.93 8.59
C GLN A 314 5.49 -18.59 8.43
N VAL A 315 5.31 -19.50 7.46
CA VAL A 315 4.06 -20.28 7.30
C VAL A 315 4.21 -21.71 7.82
N PRO A 316 3.50 -22.10 8.90
CA PRO A 316 3.38 -23.49 9.31
C PRO A 316 2.79 -24.34 8.18
N GLY A 317 3.62 -25.18 7.56
CA GLY A 317 3.16 -26.05 6.47
C GLY A 317 3.23 -25.44 5.09
N TYR A 318 4.14 -24.48 4.81
CA TYR A 318 4.41 -23.94 3.47
C TYR A 318 4.49 -24.97 2.31
N PHE A 319 4.90 -26.18 2.65
CA PHE A 319 4.64 -27.40 1.88
C PHE A 319 3.84 -28.33 2.77
N VAL A 320 3.04 -29.22 2.19
CA VAL A 320 2.45 -30.33 2.96
C VAL A 320 3.57 -31.02 3.75
N LYS A 321 3.55 -30.91 5.09
CA LYS A 321 4.64 -31.39 5.94
C LYS A 321 4.44 -32.85 6.30
N TRP A 322 5.26 -33.67 5.67
CA TRP A 322 5.39 -35.11 5.86
C TRP A 322 6.07 -35.47 7.18
N ASN A 323 5.27 -35.57 8.24
CA ASN A 323 5.61 -36.41 9.37
C ASN A 323 4.33 -36.86 10.06
N LYS A 324 4.16 -38.18 10.26
CA LYS A 324 3.07 -38.74 11.10
C LYS A 324 2.99 -38.11 12.49
N THR A 325 4.08 -37.51 12.96
CA THR A 325 4.15 -36.75 14.23
C THR A 325 3.34 -35.45 14.20
N ASN A 326 3.03 -34.92 13.01
CA ASN A 326 2.25 -33.70 12.80
C ASN A 326 0.83 -34.01 12.28
N SER A 327 0.33 -35.24 12.45
CA SER A 327 -0.98 -35.66 11.94
C SER A 327 -2.17 -34.91 12.52
N ASP A 328 -1.94 -34.14 13.58
CA ASP A 328 -2.94 -33.36 14.28
C ASP A 328 -3.04 -31.91 13.73
N GLU A 329 -2.13 -31.51 12.82
CA GLU A 329 -2.19 -30.20 12.17
C GLU A 329 -3.30 -30.18 11.09
N PRO A 330 -4.09 -29.09 10.97
CA PRO A 330 -5.14 -28.98 9.95
C PRO A 330 -4.64 -29.09 8.50
N THR A 331 -3.35 -28.85 8.29
CA THR A 331 -2.66 -28.90 6.98
C THR A 331 -1.99 -30.25 6.72
N TYR A 332 -2.13 -31.23 7.62
CA TYR A 332 -1.61 -32.57 7.39
C TYR A 332 -2.41 -33.30 6.31
N VAL A 333 -1.67 -33.84 5.35
CA VAL A 333 -2.16 -34.81 4.36
C VAL A 333 -1.31 -36.07 4.54
N ALA A 334 -1.81 -37.26 4.15
CA ALA A 334 -1.08 -38.54 4.26
C ALA A 334 -0.15 -38.80 3.06
N GLU A 335 0.99 -39.51 3.23
CA GLU A 335 2.07 -39.56 2.21
C GLU A 335 1.56 -40.17 0.91
N GLU A 336 0.59 -41.07 1.04
CA GLU A 336 -0.14 -41.77 0.01
C GLU A 336 -1.24 -40.95 -0.69
N ASP A 337 -1.56 -39.75 -0.21
CA ASP A 337 -2.55 -38.87 -0.82
C ASP A 337 -2.03 -38.27 -2.14
N GLU A 338 -2.92 -37.99 -3.10
CA GLU A 338 -2.51 -37.44 -4.40
C GLU A 338 -2.03 -35.98 -4.32
N TYR A 339 -2.46 -35.24 -3.29
CA TYR A 339 -2.06 -33.85 -3.05
C TYR A 339 -0.79 -33.73 -2.20
N SER A 340 -0.13 -34.86 -1.99
CA SER A 340 1.07 -34.99 -1.16
C SER A 340 2.26 -34.11 -1.62
N GLY A 341 2.32 -33.81 -2.91
CA GLY A 341 3.36 -32.94 -3.48
C GLY A 341 3.07 -31.44 -3.45
N TYR A 342 1.91 -31.01 -2.93
CA TYR A 342 1.47 -29.61 -3.06
C TYR A 342 2.27 -28.67 -2.16
N GLY A 343 2.49 -27.44 -2.64
CA GLY A 343 3.16 -26.37 -1.93
C GLY A 343 2.79 -25.01 -2.50
N MET A 344 3.01 -23.98 -1.69
CA MET A 344 2.73 -22.60 -2.09
C MET A 344 3.66 -22.16 -3.22
N ALA A 345 3.17 -21.27 -4.07
CA ALA A 345 3.88 -20.83 -5.25
C ALA A 345 5.00 -19.85 -4.89
N GLY A 346 6.17 -20.03 -5.51
CA GLY A 346 7.20 -19.00 -5.59
C GLY A 346 7.13 -18.32 -6.95
N MET A 347 7.03 -16.99 -6.96
CA MET A 347 6.88 -16.20 -8.17
C MET A 347 8.20 -15.58 -8.65
N PRO A 348 8.29 -15.20 -9.94
CA PRO A 348 9.40 -14.39 -10.42
C PRO A 348 9.52 -13.07 -9.64
N THR A 349 10.72 -12.52 -9.59
CA THR A 349 10.96 -11.17 -9.08
C THR A 349 10.20 -10.12 -9.89
N GLU A 350 9.73 -9.07 -9.24
CA GLU A 350 8.87 -8.06 -9.88
C GLU A 350 9.45 -7.37 -11.13
N PRO A 351 10.77 -7.12 -11.30
CA PRO A 351 11.29 -6.61 -12.57
C PRO A 351 11.07 -7.56 -13.75
N VAL A 352 11.08 -8.88 -13.50
CA VAL A 352 10.79 -9.90 -14.51
C VAL A 352 9.31 -9.90 -14.84
N VAL A 353 8.46 -9.74 -13.83
CA VAL A 353 7.00 -9.59 -13.99
C VAL A 353 6.68 -8.31 -14.76
N ALA A 354 7.29 -7.18 -14.43
CA ALA A 354 7.12 -5.89 -15.09
C ALA A 354 7.48 -5.97 -16.58
N ALA A 355 8.60 -6.64 -16.89
CA ALA A 355 9.08 -6.86 -18.26
C ALA A 355 8.10 -7.70 -19.12
N THR A 356 7.07 -8.31 -18.52
CA THR A 356 6.03 -8.98 -19.29
C THR A 356 5.10 -8.00 -19.99
N PHE A 357 4.92 -6.77 -19.49
CA PHE A 357 3.89 -5.83 -19.98
C PHE A 357 2.54 -6.53 -20.20
N ASN A 358 2.10 -7.36 -19.24
CA ASN A 358 0.87 -8.16 -19.35
C ASN A 358 0.07 -8.14 -18.04
N LYS A 359 -0.91 -7.24 -17.96
CA LYS A 359 -1.74 -7.06 -16.75
C LYS A 359 -2.53 -8.32 -16.42
N GLU A 360 -2.98 -9.07 -17.43
CA GLU A 360 -3.74 -10.30 -17.25
C GLU A 360 -2.90 -11.39 -16.57
N LEU A 361 -1.62 -11.49 -16.91
CA LEU A 361 -0.69 -12.44 -16.29
C LEU A 361 -0.39 -12.04 -14.84
N VAL A 362 -0.20 -10.74 -14.58
CA VAL A 362 0.03 -10.22 -13.22
C VAL A 362 -1.21 -10.37 -12.33
N GLN A 363 -2.42 -10.20 -12.89
CA GLN A 363 -3.65 -10.50 -12.18
C GLN A 363 -3.75 -11.99 -11.81
N ARG A 364 -3.36 -12.89 -12.72
CA ARG A 364 -3.29 -14.33 -12.42
C ARG A 364 -2.26 -14.68 -11.35
N GLU A 365 -1.15 -13.95 -11.29
CA GLU A 365 -0.21 -14.07 -10.17
C GLU A 365 -0.87 -13.71 -8.84
N GLY A 366 -1.62 -12.60 -8.80
CA GLY A 366 -2.41 -12.24 -7.62
C GLY A 366 -3.44 -13.32 -7.24
N GLU A 367 -4.15 -13.91 -8.22
CA GLU A 367 -5.10 -15.01 -7.98
C GLU A 367 -4.42 -16.21 -7.32
N ILE A 368 -3.18 -16.53 -7.71
CA ILE A 368 -2.37 -17.59 -7.10
C ILE A 368 -2.04 -17.25 -5.65
N PHE A 369 -1.64 -16.02 -5.34
CA PHE A 369 -1.47 -15.60 -3.94
C PHE A 369 -2.77 -15.74 -3.14
N GLY A 370 -3.90 -15.40 -3.74
CA GLY A 370 -5.22 -15.57 -3.14
C GLY A 370 -5.58 -17.03 -2.86
N GLU A 371 -5.21 -17.95 -3.75
CA GLU A 371 -5.41 -19.39 -3.56
C GLU A 371 -4.50 -19.95 -2.45
N ASP A 372 -3.24 -19.52 -2.41
CA ASP A 372 -2.29 -19.85 -1.35
C ASP A 372 -2.74 -19.31 0.02
N SER A 373 -3.35 -18.12 0.05
CA SER A 373 -3.98 -17.55 1.24
C SER A 373 -5.13 -18.40 1.77
N LEU A 374 -6.04 -18.83 0.88
CA LEU A 374 -7.14 -19.73 1.25
C LEU A 374 -6.65 -21.07 1.80
N TRP A 375 -5.56 -21.59 1.24
CA TRP A 375 -4.97 -22.85 1.68
C TRP A 375 -4.25 -22.73 3.05
N SER A 376 -3.51 -21.64 3.25
CA SER A 376 -2.71 -21.40 4.47
C SER A 376 -3.50 -20.79 5.63
N ASN A 377 -4.71 -20.29 5.36
CA ASN A 377 -5.52 -19.50 6.31
C ASN A 377 -4.81 -18.21 6.79
N ILE A 378 -3.92 -17.66 5.97
CA ILE A 378 -3.27 -16.37 6.21
C ILE A 378 -3.99 -15.33 5.35
N ALA A 379 -4.65 -14.38 5.99
CA ALA A 379 -5.57 -13.46 5.33
C ALA A 379 -4.90 -12.22 4.73
N SER A 380 -3.60 -12.00 4.95
CA SER A 380 -2.84 -10.88 4.40
C SER A 380 -1.47 -11.29 3.87
N ILE A 381 -1.05 -10.65 2.77
CA ILE A 381 0.31 -10.74 2.25
C ILE A 381 0.93 -9.33 2.15
N LEU A 382 2.15 -9.18 2.67
CA LEU A 382 2.94 -7.96 2.70
C LEU A 382 3.68 -7.78 1.37
N GLY A 383 2.91 -7.53 0.31
CA GLY A 383 3.36 -7.29 -1.05
C GLY A 383 2.17 -6.90 -1.95
N PRO A 384 2.42 -6.44 -3.19
CA PRO A 384 3.72 -6.27 -3.86
C PRO A 384 4.58 -5.11 -3.34
N GLY A 385 5.81 -4.99 -3.84
CA GLY A 385 6.65 -3.82 -3.66
C GLY A 385 6.40 -2.74 -4.73
N LEU A 386 5.96 -1.54 -4.37
CA LEU A 386 5.59 -0.49 -5.33
C LEU A 386 6.51 0.74 -5.30
N ASN A 387 7.68 0.66 -4.67
CA ASN A 387 8.67 1.74 -4.74
C ASN A 387 9.30 1.81 -6.13
N ASN A 388 9.65 3.00 -6.60
CA ASN A 388 10.28 3.16 -7.92
C ASN A 388 11.78 2.84 -7.88
N HIS A 389 12.31 2.36 -9.01
CA HIS A 389 13.76 2.23 -9.25
C HIS A 389 14.43 3.58 -9.49
N ARG A 390 14.41 4.48 -8.50
CA ARG A 390 15.08 5.80 -8.59
C ARG A 390 16.55 5.70 -8.97
N THR A 391 17.21 4.64 -8.51
CA THR A 391 18.61 4.34 -8.81
C THR A 391 18.81 2.84 -9.02
N PRO A 392 19.66 2.39 -9.96
CA PRO A 392 19.94 0.97 -10.15
C PRO A 392 20.67 0.34 -8.95
N TYR A 393 21.16 1.14 -8.00
CA TYR A 393 21.93 0.68 -6.84
C TYR A 393 21.09 0.37 -5.60
N CYS A 394 19.77 0.55 -5.65
CA CYS A 394 18.91 0.14 -4.54
C CYS A 394 18.91 -1.41 -4.44
N GLY A 395 19.24 -1.94 -3.27
CA GLY A 395 19.34 -3.38 -3.05
C GLY A 395 18.02 -4.14 -3.19
N ARG A 396 16.89 -3.42 -3.12
CA ARG A 396 15.53 -3.99 -3.19
C ARG A 396 14.83 -3.78 -4.53
N ASN A 397 15.52 -3.26 -5.56
CA ASN A 397 14.94 -3.20 -6.91
C ASN A 397 14.49 -4.58 -7.43
N HIS A 398 15.02 -5.69 -6.90
CA HIS A 398 14.57 -7.02 -7.30
C HIS A 398 13.12 -7.34 -6.87
N GLU A 399 12.54 -6.60 -5.92
CA GLU A 399 11.16 -6.80 -5.45
C GLU A 399 10.31 -5.55 -5.67
N TYR A 400 10.70 -4.71 -6.63
CA TYR A 400 9.98 -3.54 -7.11
C TYR A 400 9.80 -3.65 -8.65
N TYR A 401 8.74 -3.07 -9.21
CA TYR A 401 8.45 -3.26 -10.64
C TYR A 401 9.38 -2.46 -11.58
N SER A 402 9.48 -1.14 -11.42
CA SER A 402 10.08 -0.30 -12.47
C SER A 402 10.59 1.07 -12.00
N GLU A 403 11.33 1.75 -12.88
CA GLU A 403 11.63 3.18 -12.76
C GLU A 403 10.43 4.07 -13.14
N ASP A 404 9.49 3.53 -13.92
CA ASP A 404 8.28 4.22 -14.36
C ASP A 404 7.12 3.94 -13.41
N SER A 405 6.59 5.00 -12.80
CA SER A 405 5.52 4.91 -11.81
C SER A 405 4.21 4.39 -12.40
N MET A 406 3.95 4.62 -13.69
CA MET A 406 2.72 4.16 -14.32
C MET A 406 2.76 2.65 -14.58
N LEU A 407 3.90 2.11 -15.00
CA LEU A 407 4.10 0.66 -15.06
C LEU A 407 3.93 0.05 -13.67
N THR A 408 4.58 0.59 -12.64
CA THR A 408 4.44 0.15 -11.24
C THR A 408 2.98 0.20 -10.78
N ASN A 409 2.28 1.30 -11.04
CA ASN A 409 0.86 1.49 -10.70
C ASN A 409 -0.04 0.43 -11.35
N LEU A 410 0.12 0.22 -12.66
CA LEU A 410 -0.71 -0.70 -13.44
C LEU A 410 -0.46 -2.16 -13.02
N MET A 411 0.79 -2.54 -12.75
CA MET A 411 1.13 -3.86 -12.23
C MET A 411 0.59 -4.06 -10.80
N GLY A 412 0.75 -3.04 -9.94
CA GLY A 412 0.21 -3.04 -8.57
C GLY A 412 -1.31 -3.21 -8.54
N VAL A 413 -2.04 -2.50 -9.40
CA VAL A 413 -3.50 -2.66 -9.55
C VAL A 413 -3.85 -4.09 -9.98
N ALA A 414 -3.14 -4.65 -10.97
CA ALA A 414 -3.41 -5.98 -11.50
C ALA A 414 -3.22 -7.07 -10.44
N VAL A 415 -2.07 -7.13 -9.77
CA VAL A 415 -1.79 -8.15 -8.74
C VAL A 415 -2.73 -8.01 -7.54
N CYS A 416 -3.02 -6.77 -7.12
CA CYS A 416 -3.92 -6.54 -6.00
C CYS A 416 -5.36 -6.95 -6.33
N THR A 417 -5.80 -6.71 -7.56
CA THR A 417 -7.12 -7.16 -8.04
C THR A 417 -7.21 -8.69 -8.02
N GLY A 418 -6.16 -9.38 -8.50
CA GLY A 418 -6.10 -10.84 -8.49
C GLY A 418 -6.19 -11.43 -7.09
N GLY A 419 -5.36 -10.98 -6.15
CA GLY A 419 -5.36 -11.48 -4.77
C GLY A 419 -6.68 -11.19 -4.04
N THR A 420 -7.14 -9.95 -4.14
CA THR A 420 -8.42 -9.53 -3.53
C THR A 420 -9.62 -10.30 -4.06
N SER A 421 -9.59 -10.79 -5.32
CA SER A 421 -10.68 -11.61 -5.87
C SER A 421 -10.93 -12.92 -5.10
N LYS A 422 -9.94 -13.38 -4.32
CA LYS A 422 -10.01 -14.57 -3.44
C LYS A 422 -10.16 -14.20 -1.96
N GLY A 423 -10.40 -12.92 -1.65
CA GLY A 423 -10.50 -12.39 -0.30
C GLY A 423 -9.15 -12.21 0.41
N LEU A 424 -8.01 -12.29 -0.29
CA LEU A 424 -6.71 -12.00 0.32
C LEU A 424 -6.55 -10.49 0.49
N MET A 425 -6.14 -10.06 1.69
CA MET A 425 -5.75 -8.68 1.94
C MET A 425 -4.35 -8.40 1.38
N MET A 426 -4.31 -8.00 0.11
CA MET A 426 -3.09 -7.54 -0.55
C MET A 426 -2.59 -6.25 0.12
N THR A 427 -1.36 -6.25 0.61
CA THR A 427 -0.77 -5.16 1.40
C THR A 427 0.51 -4.63 0.74
N PRO A 428 0.41 -3.76 -0.30
CA PRO A 428 1.58 -3.19 -0.95
C PRO A 428 2.52 -2.41 -0.02
N LYS A 429 3.80 -2.34 -0.40
CA LYS A 429 4.87 -1.72 0.40
C LYS A 429 5.96 -1.06 -0.47
N HIS A 430 6.75 -0.12 0.01
CA HIS A 430 6.70 0.54 1.32
C HIS A 430 6.26 1.98 1.10
N PHE A 431 5.16 2.37 1.72
CA PHE A 431 4.52 3.65 1.52
C PHE A 431 5.08 4.71 2.49
N ALA A 432 5.96 5.62 2.09
CA ALA A 432 6.42 5.87 0.72
C ALA A 432 7.91 6.27 0.66
N PHE A 433 8.42 6.35 -0.57
CA PHE A 433 9.75 6.86 -0.92
C PHE A 433 10.96 6.03 -0.44
N ASN A 434 10.78 4.73 -0.22
CA ASN A 434 11.84 3.81 0.22
C ASN A 434 12.70 3.29 -0.95
N ASN A 435 13.32 4.20 -1.70
CA ASN A 435 14.14 3.87 -2.88
C ASN A 435 15.65 3.75 -2.57
N MET A 436 16.04 3.71 -1.29
CA MET A 436 17.42 3.52 -0.87
C MET A 436 17.52 2.70 0.42
N GLU A 437 18.27 1.61 0.36
CA GLU A 437 18.44 0.70 1.51
C GLU A 437 19.46 1.22 2.55
N LEU A 438 20.48 1.95 2.09
CA LEU A 438 21.49 2.49 2.97
C LEU A 438 20.85 3.51 3.94
N ASN A 439 20.93 3.23 5.25
CA ASN A 439 20.35 4.05 6.31
C ASN A 439 18.82 4.25 6.21
N ARG A 440 18.10 3.35 5.53
CA ARG A 440 16.64 3.45 5.32
C ARG A 440 15.87 3.73 6.63
N SER A 441 16.30 3.17 7.74
CA SER A 441 15.80 3.48 9.09
C SER A 441 16.37 4.81 9.56
N GLY A 442 15.72 5.92 9.22
CA GLY A 442 16.23 7.24 9.57
C GLY A 442 16.34 8.24 8.43
N LEU A 443 16.54 7.76 7.20
CA LEU A 443 16.89 8.60 6.05
C LEU A 443 15.83 9.66 5.76
N SER A 444 16.22 10.93 5.71
CA SER A 444 15.37 12.03 5.25
C SER A 444 15.33 12.10 3.74
N THR A 445 14.13 11.93 3.17
CA THR A 445 13.90 12.03 1.73
C THR A 445 13.27 13.37 1.41
N PHE A 446 14.02 14.25 0.74
CA PHE A 446 13.55 15.56 0.29
C PHE A 446 13.23 15.55 -1.21
N MET A 447 12.14 16.19 -1.60
CA MET A 447 11.62 16.32 -2.97
C MET A 447 10.62 17.48 -3.07
N THR A 448 10.30 17.92 -4.28
CA THR A 448 9.13 18.80 -4.50
C THR A 448 7.83 18.01 -4.39
N GLU A 449 6.72 18.71 -4.16
CA GLU A 449 5.37 18.13 -4.15
C GLU A 449 5.05 17.43 -5.47
N GLN A 450 5.35 18.12 -6.57
CA GLN A 450 5.13 17.60 -7.92
C GLN A 450 5.86 16.28 -8.12
N ALA A 451 7.16 16.22 -7.78
CA ALA A 451 7.95 15.00 -7.93
C ALA A 451 7.43 13.87 -7.03
N GLY A 452 7.03 14.18 -5.79
CA GLY A 452 6.45 13.19 -4.89
C GLY A 452 5.18 12.55 -5.45
N ARG A 453 4.26 13.39 -5.97
CA ARG A 453 2.94 12.98 -6.49
C ARG A 453 2.99 12.29 -7.85
N GLU A 454 3.82 12.79 -8.77
CA GLU A 454 3.92 12.22 -10.13
C GLU A 454 4.84 10.99 -10.20
N MET A 455 5.78 10.85 -9.27
CA MET A 455 6.71 9.72 -9.23
C MET A 455 6.24 8.64 -8.25
N GLU A 456 6.85 8.54 -7.07
CA GLU A 456 6.67 7.40 -6.17
C GLU A 456 5.21 7.19 -5.73
N LEU A 457 4.48 8.26 -5.38
CA LEU A 457 3.08 8.12 -4.97
C LEU A 457 2.18 7.63 -6.11
N ARG A 458 2.49 7.99 -7.36
CA ARG A 458 1.74 7.50 -8.54
C ARG A 458 1.79 5.97 -8.63
N GLY A 459 2.88 5.33 -8.22
CA GLY A 459 3.03 3.88 -8.17
C GLY A 459 2.05 3.17 -7.23
N PHE A 460 1.59 3.86 -6.17
CA PHE A 460 0.62 3.33 -5.21
C PHE A 460 -0.82 3.78 -5.50
N GLN A 461 -0.99 4.93 -6.14
CA GLN A 461 -2.26 5.63 -6.31
C GLN A 461 -3.39 4.72 -6.79
N GLY A 462 -3.21 3.99 -7.90
CA GLY A 462 -4.30 3.22 -8.50
C GLY A 462 -4.77 2.08 -7.62
N ALA A 463 -3.85 1.36 -6.95
CA ALA A 463 -4.22 0.25 -6.08
C ALA A 463 -5.00 0.73 -4.83
N MET A 464 -4.61 1.88 -4.28
CA MET A 464 -5.25 2.50 -3.12
C MET A 464 -6.58 3.19 -3.49
N GLN A 465 -6.60 4.03 -4.53
CA GLN A 465 -7.79 4.75 -4.98
C GLN A 465 -8.91 3.81 -5.40
N LYS A 466 -8.57 2.66 -6.03
CA LYS A 466 -9.54 1.62 -6.37
C LYS A 466 -9.92 0.70 -5.21
N ASN A 467 -9.28 0.85 -4.04
CA ASN A 467 -9.47 0.01 -2.86
C ASN A 467 -9.28 -1.51 -3.14
N VAL A 468 -8.38 -1.84 -4.07
CA VAL A 468 -7.95 -3.22 -4.37
C VAL A 468 -6.69 -3.60 -3.59
N ALA A 469 -5.88 -2.63 -3.18
CA ALA A 469 -5.03 -2.78 -2.01
C ALA A 469 -5.94 -2.80 -0.78
N LYS A 470 -5.81 -3.82 0.06
CA LYS A 470 -6.63 -4.00 1.26
C LYS A 470 -5.85 -3.59 2.51
N GLY A 471 -4.52 -3.65 2.47
CA GLY A 471 -3.62 -3.04 3.43
C GLY A 471 -2.55 -2.21 2.72
N ILE A 472 -1.77 -1.43 3.48
CA ILE A 472 -0.53 -0.79 3.03
C ILE A 472 0.48 -0.87 4.19
N MET A 473 1.73 -1.19 3.87
CA MET A 473 2.83 -1.08 4.83
C MET A 473 3.62 0.20 4.60
N THR A 474 3.83 0.99 5.67
CA THR A 474 4.59 2.24 5.57
C THR A 474 6.09 1.99 5.38
N ALA A 475 6.82 2.99 4.94
CA ALA A 475 8.27 2.92 4.80
C ALA A 475 9.04 3.20 6.11
N PHE A 476 10.32 2.83 6.15
CA PHE A 476 11.26 3.13 7.23
C PHE A 476 11.79 4.57 7.26
N ASN A 477 11.90 5.18 6.07
CA ASN A 477 12.49 6.49 5.90
C ASN A 477 11.57 7.60 6.44
N ARG A 478 12.05 8.83 6.32
CA ARG A 478 11.28 10.05 6.52
C ARG A 478 10.82 10.62 5.19
N VAL A 479 9.68 11.28 5.22
CA VAL A 479 9.21 12.26 4.24
C VAL A 479 9.66 13.61 4.79
N GLY A 480 10.62 14.25 4.11
CA GLY A 480 11.36 15.37 4.68
C GLY A 480 11.97 15.01 6.04
N THR A 481 11.41 15.55 7.12
CA THR A 481 11.89 15.34 8.49
C THR A 481 11.03 14.41 9.33
N VAL A 482 9.85 14.02 8.85
CA VAL A 482 8.85 13.24 9.59
C VAL A 482 8.88 11.78 9.16
N PHE A 483 8.79 10.84 10.10
CA PHE A 483 8.72 9.41 9.78
C PHE A 483 7.58 9.14 8.79
N ALA A 484 7.82 8.35 7.74
CA ALA A 484 6.84 8.16 6.68
C ALA A 484 5.47 7.65 7.18
N GLY A 485 5.44 6.82 8.23
CA GLY A 485 4.19 6.37 8.85
C GLY A 485 3.54 7.39 9.81
N ALA A 486 4.20 8.50 10.12
CA ALA A 486 3.66 9.60 10.91
C ALA A 486 3.38 10.86 10.08
N ASP A 487 3.62 10.80 8.76
CA ASP A 487 3.44 11.94 7.87
C ASP A 487 1.95 12.10 7.51
N GLU A 488 1.29 13.11 8.08
CA GLU A 488 -0.14 13.36 7.87
C GLU A 488 -0.46 13.71 6.41
N GLY A 489 0.48 14.36 5.71
CA GLY A 489 0.36 14.69 4.30
C GLY A 489 0.20 13.44 3.42
N VAL A 490 1.07 12.45 3.61
CA VAL A 490 1.03 11.17 2.89
C VAL A 490 -0.10 10.26 3.38
N GLN A 491 -0.18 10.03 4.69
CA GLN A 491 -1.04 8.96 5.25
C GLN A 491 -2.50 9.37 5.39
N THR A 492 -2.78 10.66 5.61
CA THR A 492 -4.15 11.16 5.80
C THR A 492 -4.60 11.99 4.61
N GLN A 493 -3.91 13.07 4.28
CA GLN A 493 -4.38 13.99 3.24
C GLN A 493 -4.41 13.30 1.87
N ILE A 494 -3.28 12.77 1.39
CA ILE A 494 -3.23 12.11 0.08
C ILE A 494 -3.98 10.78 0.10
N ALA A 495 -3.61 9.86 1.01
CA ALA A 495 -4.17 8.51 0.97
C ALA A 495 -5.67 8.47 1.31
N ARG A 496 -6.13 9.14 2.38
CA ARG A 496 -7.53 9.07 2.84
C ARG A 496 -8.41 10.12 2.17
N ASN A 497 -8.01 11.39 2.23
CA ASN A 497 -8.90 12.49 1.81
C ASN A 497 -8.98 12.61 0.28
N GLU A 498 -7.84 12.47 -0.42
CA GLU A 498 -7.81 12.60 -1.87
C GLU A 498 -8.12 11.29 -2.60
N TRP A 499 -7.46 10.18 -2.22
CA TRP A 499 -7.66 8.90 -2.89
C TRP A 499 -8.85 8.10 -2.36
N GLY A 500 -9.42 8.46 -1.21
CA GLY A 500 -10.54 7.72 -0.62
C GLY A 500 -10.15 6.31 -0.18
N TYR A 501 -8.89 6.09 0.21
CA TYR A 501 -8.42 4.78 0.64
C TYR A 501 -9.10 4.36 1.95
N THR A 502 -9.62 3.14 2.02
CA THR A 502 -10.34 2.57 3.18
C THR A 502 -9.66 1.32 3.75
N GLY A 503 -8.62 0.80 3.10
CA GLY A 503 -7.84 -0.32 3.60
C GLY A 503 -7.04 0.04 4.84
N TRP A 504 -6.51 -0.96 5.55
CA TRP A 504 -5.70 -0.72 6.73
C TRP A 504 -4.29 -0.21 6.36
N ILE A 505 -3.62 0.39 7.33
CA ILE A 505 -2.21 0.78 7.24
C ILE A 505 -1.49 0.20 8.46
N VAL A 506 -0.26 -0.24 8.23
CA VAL A 506 0.64 -0.72 9.28
C VAL A 506 2.02 -0.15 9.04
N THR A 507 2.78 0.07 10.11
CA THR A 507 4.19 0.38 9.94
C THR A 507 4.95 -0.78 9.28
N ASP A 508 6.10 -0.51 8.66
CA ASP A 508 7.13 -1.56 8.54
C ASP A 508 7.51 -2.07 9.95
N MET A 509 8.21 -3.20 10.01
CA MET A 509 8.69 -3.79 11.26
C MET A 509 9.42 -2.74 12.08
N ILE A 510 8.92 -2.39 13.27
CA ILE A 510 9.48 -1.30 14.07
C ILE A 510 10.97 -1.51 14.29
N ASN A 511 11.77 -0.65 13.65
CA ASN A 511 13.23 -0.68 13.71
C ASN A 511 13.72 0.71 14.11
N GLY A 512 13.74 0.95 15.42
CA GLY A 512 13.98 2.24 16.06
C GLY A 512 12.68 2.86 16.59
N ALA A 513 12.18 2.29 17.68
CA ALA A 513 10.90 2.62 18.30
C ALA A 513 10.80 4.05 18.87
N ASP A 514 11.93 4.69 19.19
CA ASP A 514 11.95 6.11 19.56
C ASP A 514 11.56 7.02 18.39
N TYR A 515 11.84 6.62 17.15
CA TYR A 515 11.43 7.40 15.97
C TYR A 515 10.18 6.88 15.29
N MET A 516 10.02 5.56 15.15
CA MET A 516 8.77 4.92 14.72
C MET A 516 7.85 4.75 15.94
N ASN A 517 7.52 5.87 16.58
CA ASN A 517 6.74 5.85 17.80
C ASN A 517 5.25 5.79 17.49
N TRP A 518 4.51 5.05 18.32
CA TRP A 518 3.08 4.82 18.12
C TRP A 518 2.26 6.12 18.19
N LYS A 519 2.66 7.10 19.01
CA LYS A 519 1.92 8.37 19.16
C LYS A 519 1.81 9.10 17.83
N ASP A 520 2.97 9.39 17.24
CA ASP A 520 3.06 10.20 16.05
C ASP A 520 2.53 9.42 14.84
N SER A 521 2.76 8.10 14.79
CA SER A 521 2.24 7.24 13.73
C SER A 521 0.71 7.17 13.73
N LEU A 522 0.07 7.03 14.89
CA LEU A 522 -1.40 7.05 15.03
C LEU A 522 -1.98 8.40 14.65
N LEU A 523 -1.33 9.50 15.06
CA LEU A 523 -1.80 10.85 14.75
C LEU A 523 -1.69 11.19 13.27
N GLY A 524 -0.56 10.84 12.64
CA GLY A 524 -0.37 11.02 11.20
C GLY A 524 -1.27 10.13 10.35
N GLY A 525 -1.81 9.06 10.92
CA GLY A 525 -2.71 8.12 10.23
C GLY A 525 -2.04 6.86 9.68
N GLY A 526 -0.79 6.57 10.05
CA GLY A 526 -0.04 5.39 9.62
C GLY A 526 -0.46 4.06 10.27
N GLY A 527 -1.58 4.06 11.00
CA GLY A 527 -2.24 2.85 11.46
C GLY A 527 -1.59 2.19 12.67
N THR A 528 -1.47 0.86 12.64
CA THR A 528 -0.95 0.05 13.76
C THR A 528 0.54 -0.21 13.63
N MET A 529 1.16 -0.69 14.71
CA MET A 529 2.59 -0.94 14.73
C MET A 529 2.88 -2.42 14.43
N LEU A 530 3.74 -2.69 13.46
CA LEU A 530 4.32 -4.02 13.27
C LEU A 530 5.43 -4.23 14.31
N SER A 531 5.00 -4.58 15.52
CA SER A 531 5.81 -4.61 16.72
C SER A 531 5.48 -5.84 17.56
N ASN A 532 6.36 -6.17 18.50
CA ASN A 532 6.08 -7.17 19.53
C ASN A 532 5.88 -6.48 20.89
N PRO A 533 5.32 -7.16 21.90
CA PRO A 533 4.98 -6.53 23.19
C PRO A 533 6.15 -5.86 23.92
N THR A 534 7.39 -6.24 23.60
CA THR A 534 8.60 -5.69 24.24
C THR A 534 9.26 -4.55 23.46
N THR A 535 8.80 -4.28 22.23
CA THR A 535 9.43 -3.32 21.31
C THR A 535 9.59 -1.93 21.94
N TYR A 536 8.61 -1.48 22.73
CA TYR A 536 8.59 -0.14 23.30
C TYR A 536 9.04 -0.05 24.77
N GLU A 537 9.30 -1.17 25.46
CA GLU A 537 9.51 -1.18 26.93
C GLU A 537 10.66 -0.27 27.40
N ASP A 538 11.77 -0.27 26.67
CA ASP A 538 13.00 0.46 27.01
C ASP A 538 13.19 1.78 26.23
N THR A 539 12.12 2.30 25.62
CA THR A 539 12.14 3.52 24.79
C THR A 539 11.82 4.78 25.60
N GLU A 540 12.07 5.97 25.03
CA GLU A 540 11.64 7.25 25.61
C GLU A 540 10.12 7.31 25.84
N TRP A 541 9.37 6.71 24.92
CA TRP A 541 7.90 6.77 24.90
C TRP A 541 7.25 5.72 25.79
N GLY A 542 7.88 4.54 25.92
CA GLY A 542 7.30 3.38 26.59
C GLY A 542 6.13 2.77 25.82
N ALA A 543 5.71 1.58 26.21
CA ALA A 543 4.52 0.92 25.66
C ALA A 543 3.22 1.71 25.96
N MET A 544 2.30 1.76 25.02
CA MET A 544 0.90 2.19 25.17
C MET A 544 0.23 1.46 26.33
N THR A 545 0.50 0.16 26.46
CA THR A 545 -0.01 -0.74 27.51
C THR A 545 0.51 -0.45 28.91
N SER A 546 1.47 0.47 29.07
CA SER A 546 1.94 0.88 30.40
C SER A 546 0.88 1.67 31.18
N ASP A 547 0.79 1.45 32.50
CA ASP A 547 -0.12 2.19 33.40
C ASP A 547 -0.06 3.72 33.24
N LYS A 548 1.12 4.24 32.91
CA LYS A 548 1.36 5.68 32.69
C LYS A 548 0.70 6.14 31.39
N ASN A 549 0.92 5.42 30.30
CA ASN A 549 0.43 5.81 28.97
C ASN A 549 -1.07 5.54 28.83
N MET A 550 -1.58 4.42 29.35
CA MET A 550 -3.03 4.16 29.39
C MET A 550 -3.82 5.30 30.07
N LYS A 551 -3.32 5.86 31.18
CA LYS A 551 -3.95 7.00 31.85
C LYS A 551 -3.97 8.26 30.98
N LYS A 552 -2.89 8.50 30.22
CA LYS A 552 -2.80 9.64 29.32
C LYS A 552 -3.70 9.46 28.10
N ILE A 553 -3.67 8.29 27.48
CA ILE A 553 -4.52 7.93 26.33
C ILE A 553 -5.99 8.11 26.71
N LYS A 554 -6.40 7.61 27.89
CA LYS A 554 -7.78 7.77 28.38
C LYS A 554 -8.21 9.23 28.56
N ALA A 555 -7.27 10.13 28.84
CA ALA A 555 -7.53 11.56 29.00
C ALA A 555 -7.50 12.34 27.68
N ASP A 556 -6.96 11.74 26.61
CA ASP A 556 -6.79 12.36 25.30
C ASP A 556 -7.87 11.87 24.34
N SER A 557 -8.93 12.67 24.17
CA SER A 557 -10.08 12.31 23.33
C SER A 557 -9.74 12.30 21.83
N LEU A 558 -8.85 13.18 21.36
CA LEU A 558 -8.40 13.18 19.97
C LEU A 558 -7.62 11.91 19.65
N PHE A 559 -6.70 11.50 20.53
CA PHE A 559 -5.95 10.27 20.34
C PHE A 559 -6.86 9.03 20.29
N GLN A 560 -7.85 8.97 21.18
CA GLN A 560 -8.86 7.91 21.16
C GLN A 560 -9.68 7.90 19.87
N HIS A 561 -10.07 9.08 19.37
CA HIS A 561 -10.80 9.21 18.11
C HIS A 561 -9.99 8.64 16.94
N LYS A 562 -8.73 9.07 16.79
CA LYS A 562 -7.81 8.57 15.75
C LYS A 562 -7.59 7.06 15.83
N MET A 563 -7.46 6.53 17.05
CA MET A 563 -7.35 5.09 17.27
C MET A 563 -8.60 4.33 16.82
N LYS A 564 -9.80 4.87 17.05
CA LYS A 564 -11.06 4.27 16.57
C LYS A 564 -11.17 4.34 15.04
N GLU A 565 -10.77 5.46 14.42
CA GLU A 565 -10.71 5.57 12.95
C GLU A 565 -9.81 4.49 12.35
N ILE A 566 -8.62 4.28 12.94
CA ILE A 566 -7.69 3.24 12.51
C ILE A 566 -8.29 1.84 12.69
N LEU A 567 -8.87 1.53 13.84
CA LEU A 567 -9.54 0.25 14.08
C LEU A 567 -10.66 -0.03 13.06
N LYS A 568 -11.43 0.99 12.69
CA LYS A 568 -12.49 0.87 11.66
C LYS A 568 -11.94 0.31 10.35
N THR A 569 -10.78 0.79 9.90
CA THR A 569 -10.17 0.32 8.64
C THR A 569 -9.81 -1.17 8.68
N TYR A 570 -9.29 -1.66 9.82
CA TYR A 570 -8.97 -3.07 10.03
C TYR A 570 -10.21 -3.96 10.06
N VAL A 571 -11.20 -3.56 10.86
CA VAL A 571 -12.46 -4.28 11.01
C VAL A 571 -13.18 -4.35 9.67
N TYR A 572 -13.27 -3.22 8.96
CA TYR A 572 -13.89 -3.14 7.63
C TYR A 572 -13.17 -3.99 6.57
N THR A 573 -11.84 -3.95 6.54
CA THR A 573 -11.07 -4.74 5.56
C THR A 573 -11.19 -6.23 5.87
N THR A 574 -11.12 -6.61 7.14
CA THR A 574 -11.24 -8.01 7.56
C THR A 574 -12.63 -8.55 7.24
N ALA A 575 -13.69 -7.75 7.38
CA ALA A 575 -15.05 -8.13 6.96
C ALA A 575 -15.14 -8.51 5.47
N GLN A 576 -14.27 -7.94 4.63
CA GLN A 576 -14.20 -8.22 3.18
C GLN A 576 -13.26 -9.38 2.83
N SER A 577 -12.50 -9.90 3.80
CA SER A 577 -11.43 -10.86 3.53
C SER A 577 -11.87 -12.29 3.74
N ASN A 578 -11.03 -13.21 3.27
CA ASN A 578 -11.21 -14.64 3.47
C ASN A 578 -11.04 -15.08 4.94
N ALA A 579 -10.59 -14.19 5.83
CA ALA A 579 -10.60 -14.42 7.28
C ALA A 579 -12.00 -14.68 7.83
N MET A 580 -13.03 -14.15 7.18
CA MET A 580 -14.42 -14.32 7.61
C MET A 580 -15.10 -15.55 7.00
N ASN A 581 -14.41 -16.31 6.14
CA ASN A 581 -14.98 -17.50 5.53
C ASN A 581 -15.40 -18.53 6.60
N GLY A 582 -16.68 -18.90 6.60
CA GLY A 582 -17.23 -19.84 7.56
C GLY A 582 -17.56 -19.25 8.94
N ILE A 583 -17.40 -17.94 9.14
CA ILE A 583 -17.80 -17.22 10.36
C ILE A 583 -19.21 -16.68 10.18
N SER A 584 -20.05 -16.83 11.21
CA SER A 584 -21.41 -16.29 11.27
C SER A 584 -21.65 -15.60 12.60
N ALA A 585 -22.74 -14.86 12.75
CA ALA A 585 -23.12 -14.24 14.03
C ALA A 585 -23.32 -15.26 15.18
N GLY A 586 -23.57 -16.53 14.85
CA GLY A 586 -23.67 -17.62 15.83
C GLY A 586 -22.33 -18.30 16.16
N THR A 587 -21.24 -17.94 15.46
CA THR A 587 -19.90 -18.47 15.71
C THR A 587 -19.36 -17.88 17.00
N GLN A 588 -18.85 -18.73 17.90
CA GLN A 588 -18.26 -18.30 19.17
C GLN A 588 -16.84 -18.84 19.29
N ILE A 589 -15.91 -17.98 19.69
CA ILE A 589 -14.58 -18.41 20.11
C ILE A 589 -14.71 -19.04 21.51
N VAL A 590 -14.46 -20.33 21.61
CA VAL A 590 -14.46 -21.07 22.89
C VAL A 590 -13.05 -21.46 23.26
N TYR A 591 -12.57 -20.93 24.39
CA TYR A 591 -11.29 -21.34 24.96
C TYR A 591 -11.38 -22.78 25.50
N VAL A 592 -10.70 -23.70 24.84
CA VAL A 592 -10.57 -25.08 25.30
C VAL A 592 -9.28 -25.20 26.10
N ASN A 593 -9.39 -25.12 27.43
CA ASN A 593 -8.26 -25.45 28.29
C ASN A 593 -7.90 -26.92 28.14
N THR A 594 -6.61 -27.19 27.93
CA THR A 594 -6.06 -28.53 28.08
C THR A 594 -6.29 -29.05 29.50
N TRP A 595 -6.33 -30.37 29.67
CA TRP A 595 -6.56 -31.00 30.98
C TRP A 595 -5.56 -30.53 32.05
N TRP A 596 -4.31 -30.24 31.67
CA TRP A 596 -3.27 -29.81 32.58
C TRP A 596 -3.40 -28.33 32.95
N GLN A 597 -3.87 -27.45 32.04
CA GLN A 597 -4.22 -26.07 32.39
C GLN A 597 -5.35 -26.05 33.43
N ASN A 598 -6.38 -26.87 33.24
CA ASN A 598 -7.46 -27.03 34.22
C ASN A 598 -6.93 -27.56 35.56
N LEU A 599 -5.97 -28.48 35.56
CA LEU A 599 -5.32 -28.96 36.78
C LEU A 599 -4.55 -27.84 37.49
N ILE A 600 -3.78 -27.03 36.77
CA ILE A 600 -3.04 -25.89 37.34
C ILE A 600 -4.00 -24.87 37.95
N VAL A 601 -5.08 -24.54 37.25
CA VAL A 601 -6.13 -23.63 37.77
C VAL A 601 -6.77 -24.22 39.03
N GLY A 602 -7.08 -25.51 39.05
CA GLY A 602 -7.59 -26.21 40.24
C GLY A 602 -6.62 -26.16 41.42
N ILE A 603 -5.31 -26.37 41.17
CA ILE A 603 -4.26 -26.24 42.18
C ILE A 603 -4.21 -24.81 42.71
N LYS A 604 -4.24 -23.78 41.85
CA LYS A 604 -4.26 -22.36 42.27
C LYS A 604 -5.42 -22.08 43.21
N TYR A 605 -6.63 -22.50 42.87
CA TYR A 605 -7.80 -22.32 43.74
C TYR A 605 -7.67 -23.08 45.06
N ALA A 606 -7.15 -24.30 45.05
CA ALA A 606 -6.92 -25.07 46.27
C ALA A 606 -5.93 -24.36 47.21
N PHE A 607 -4.81 -23.86 46.69
CA PHE A 607 -3.84 -23.09 47.48
C PHE A 607 -4.39 -21.74 47.94
N GLY A 608 -5.20 -21.06 47.12
CA GLY A 608 -5.90 -19.83 47.50
C GLY A 608 -6.86 -20.06 48.67
N ALA A 609 -7.69 -21.10 48.59
CA ALA A 609 -8.58 -21.51 49.67
C ALA A 609 -7.81 -21.89 50.94
N LEU A 610 -6.71 -22.64 50.79
CA LEU A 610 -5.83 -23.00 51.92
C LEU A 610 -5.25 -21.76 52.59
N THR A 611 -4.83 -20.77 51.79
CA THR A 611 -4.31 -19.48 52.28
C THR A 611 -5.36 -18.73 53.09
N VAL A 612 -6.60 -18.64 52.58
CA VAL A 612 -7.71 -18.01 53.31
C VAL A 612 -8.00 -18.76 54.62
N ILE A 613 -8.02 -20.10 54.61
CA ILE A 613 -8.21 -20.92 55.82
C ILE A 613 -7.09 -20.62 56.84
N LEU A 614 -5.83 -20.57 56.40
CA LEU A 614 -4.70 -20.28 57.27
C LEU A 614 -4.76 -18.86 57.85
N VAL A 615 -5.17 -17.87 57.06
CA VAL A 615 -5.40 -16.49 57.54
C VAL A 615 -6.51 -16.47 58.60
N VAL A 616 -7.62 -17.17 58.37
CA VAL A 616 -8.72 -17.26 59.35
C VAL A 616 -8.25 -17.93 60.64
N LEU A 617 -7.53 -19.06 60.54
CA LEU A 617 -6.97 -19.76 61.70
C LEU A 617 -5.97 -18.88 62.46
N TYR A 618 -5.14 -18.13 61.75
CA TYR A 618 -4.22 -17.16 62.34
C TYR A 618 -4.96 -16.06 63.10
N LEU A 619 -5.98 -15.43 62.50
CA LEU A 619 -6.81 -14.41 63.15
C LEU A 619 -7.57 -14.97 64.37
N VAL A 620 -8.07 -16.20 64.30
CA VAL A 620 -8.70 -16.88 65.44
C VAL A 620 -7.68 -17.13 66.57
N SER A 621 -6.45 -17.50 66.24
CA SER A 621 -5.37 -17.70 67.23
C SER A 621 -5.02 -16.39 67.95
N LEU A 622 -4.97 -15.27 67.24
CA LEU A 622 -4.73 -13.95 67.83
C LEU A 622 -5.86 -13.55 68.79
N LYS A 623 -7.11 -13.86 68.45
CA LYS A 623 -8.27 -13.59 69.32
C LYS A 623 -8.30 -14.46 70.57
N LYS A 624 -7.79 -15.70 70.50
CA LYS A 624 -7.60 -16.58 71.66
C LYS A 624 -6.50 -16.06 72.59
N ASN A 625 -5.37 -15.63 72.03
CA ASN A 625 -4.24 -15.11 72.82
C ASN A 625 -4.51 -13.69 73.39
N GLY A 626 -5.45 -12.93 72.81
CA GLY A 626 -5.91 -11.66 73.36
C GLY A 626 -6.78 -11.79 74.62
N LYS A 627 -7.42 -12.96 74.84
CA LYS A 627 -8.25 -13.23 76.04
C LYS A 627 -7.45 -13.72 77.25
N GLU A 628 -6.16 -14.01 77.11
CA GLU A 628 -5.27 -14.33 78.24
C GLU A 628 -4.55 -13.10 78.82
N LYS A 629 -4.86 -11.88 78.33
CA LYS A 629 -4.24 -10.61 78.77
C LYS A 629 -5.20 -9.58 79.37
N GLU A 630 -6.46 -9.92 79.58
CA GLU A 630 -7.38 -9.23 80.52
C GLU A 630 -7.60 -10.12 81.74
#